data_AF-A0A7X6ZVS6-F1
#
_entry.id   AF-A0A7X6ZVS6-F1
#
_cell.length_a   1.000
_cell.length_b   1.000
_cell.length_c   1.000
_cell.angle_alpha   90.00
_cell.angle_beta   90.00
_cell.angle_gamma   90.00
#
_symmetry.space_group_name_H-M   'P 1'
#
loop_
_entity.id
_entity.type
_entity.pdbx_description
1 polymer ?
#
loop_
_entity_poly.entity_id
_entity_poly.type
_entity_poly.pdbx_seq_one_letter_code
_entity_poly.pdbx_strand_id
1 'polypeptide(L)'
;MGKNEGKDMPQMARARRPFFAAKSQNKEGCVFFEKEVEFDWHKGMSWQVRQRSSLAMAQAIEEMFPQTKGRIVEVSTKSNNYELGFALSAMNLMYTDLETQEKHPVENWFQSSKQFSREGKVFGPYTELLNVDSKSAKRFVNSTLDKKIADQYAHNALFNRIQAEIKGASLLRFVWLGKNYGIEPKSGFYDYLYSKALNQNQELADAIIEYTVFTDIEFNPKMNGVVVRFNTQSRACAIFVALSKKGLLNIALKDFSSFVDCVQYETDSI
;
A
#
# COMPACT_ATOMS: atom_id res chain seq x y z
N MET A 1 -20.47 -18.76 48.93
CA MET A 1 -21.33 -18.24 47.85
C MET A 1 -20.92 -16.80 47.57
N GLY A 2 -20.63 -16.48 46.31
CA GLY A 2 -20.23 -15.14 45.88
C GLY A 2 -19.13 -15.17 44.82
N LYS A 3 -19.50 -15.60 43.61
CA LYS A 3 -18.66 -15.49 42.41
C LYS A 3 -18.37 -14.01 42.15
N ASN A 4 -17.12 -13.65 41.89
CA ASN A 4 -16.75 -12.37 41.29
C ASN A 4 -15.94 -12.67 40.03
N GLU A 5 -16.63 -13.17 39.00
CA GLU A 5 -16.11 -13.27 37.63
C GLU A 5 -16.67 -12.11 36.82
N GLY A 6 -16.16 -10.91 37.08
CA GLY A 6 -16.19 -9.80 36.13
C GLY A 6 -14.84 -9.72 35.45
N LYS A 7 -14.56 -10.61 34.50
CA LYS A 7 -13.48 -10.35 33.54
C LYS A 7 -13.92 -9.14 32.73
N ASP A 8 -13.28 -8.00 32.93
CA ASP A 8 -13.38 -6.84 32.05
C ASP A 8 -13.28 -7.32 30.60
N MET A 9 -14.41 -7.30 29.88
CA MET A 9 -14.39 -7.50 28.44
C MET A 9 -13.55 -6.36 27.86
N PRO A 10 -12.49 -6.65 27.08
CA PRO A 10 -11.61 -5.60 26.57
C PRO A 10 -12.46 -4.62 25.77
N GLN A 11 -12.36 -3.33 26.11
CA GLN A 11 -13.13 -2.23 25.52
C GLN A 11 -12.93 -2.21 23.98
N MET A 12 -13.82 -2.86 23.25
CA MET A 12 -13.78 -2.99 21.79
C MET A 12 -14.05 -1.62 21.16
N ALA A 13 -13.08 -1.12 20.40
CA ALA A 13 -13.32 0.04 19.54
C ALA A 13 -13.89 -0.44 18.20
N ARG A 14 -14.64 0.40 17.50
CA ARG A 14 -15.01 0.16 16.09
C ARG A 14 -14.03 0.90 15.20
N ALA A 15 -13.62 0.27 14.10
CA ALA A 15 -12.83 0.90 13.06
C ALA A 15 -13.51 0.68 11.71
N ARG A 16 -13.26 1.61 10.79
CA ARG A 16 -13.66 1.51 9.39
C ARG A 16 -12.43 1.55 8.50
N ARG A 17 -12.28 0.59 7.60
CA ARG A 17 -11.15 0.48 6.67
C ARG A 17 -11.64 0.06 5.28
N PRO A 18 -11.00 0.53 4.21
CA PRO A 18 -11.26 0.00 2.88
C PRO A 18 -10.69 -1.41 2.73
N PHE A 19 -11.38 -2.24 1.97
CA PHE A 19 -10.84 -3.45 1.37
C PHE A 19 -10.97 -3.36 -0.15
N PHE A 20 -10.15 -4.13 -0.85
CA PHE A 20 -10.08 -4.11 -2.30
C PHE A 20 -10.37 -5.49 -2.85
N ALA A 21 -11.13 -5.58 -3.94
CA ALA A 21 -11.41 -6.86 -4.58
C ALA A 21 -11.12 -6.82 -6.08
N ALA A 22 -10.55 -7.89 -6.62
CA ALA A 22 -10.37 -8.04 -8.06
C ALA A 22 -11.74 -8.25 -8.73
N LYS A 23 -12.12 -7.40 -9.71
CA LYS A 23 -13.36 -7.62 -10.47
C LYS A 23 -13.22 -8.83 -11.40
N SER A 24 -14.34 -9.51 -11.64
CA SER A 24 -14.37 -10.65 -12.56
C SER A 24 -14.15 -10.23 -14.02
N GLN A 25 -13.77 -11.19 -14.85
CA GLN A 25 -13.42 -10.98 -16.27
C GLN A 25 -14.53 -10.22 -17.04
N ASN A 26 -15.79 -10.55 -16.78
CA ASN A 26 -16.96 -10.03 -17.51
C ASN A 26 -17.43 -8.64 -17.06
N LYS A 27 -16.77 -8.01 -16.08
CA LYS A 27 -17.12 -6.65 -15.63
C LYS A 27 -16.26 -5.62 -16.34
N GLU A 28 -16.92 -4.65 -16.98
CA GLU A 28 -16.30 -3.48 -17.61
C GLU A 28 -15.94 -2.39 -16.58
N GLY A 29 -15.15 -1.40 -17.00
CA GLY A 29 -14.70 -0.29 -16.16
C GLY A 29 -13.51 -0.66 -15.27
N CYS A 30 -13.34 0.13 -14.20
CA CYS A 30 -12.27 -0.04 -13.22
C CYS A 30 -12.09 -1.50 -12.80
N VAL A 31 -10.88 -2.06 -12.92
CA VAL A 31 -10.66 -3.51 -12.74
C VAL A 31 -10.72 -3.99 -11.29
N PHE A 32 -10.72 -3.07 -10.32
CA PHE A 32 -10.85 -3.39 -8.90
C PHE A 32 -12.10 -2.73 -8.31
N PHE A 33 -12.54 -3.27 -7.18
CA PHE A 33 -13.60 -2.73 -6.35
C PHE A 33 -13.00 -2.25 -5.04
N GLU A 34 -13.38 -1.06 -4.58
CA GLU A 34 -13.03 -0.53 -3.26
C GLU A 34 -14.32 -0.36 -2.45
N LYS A 35 -14.34 -0.85 -1.21
CA LYS A 35 -15.44 -0.62 -0.27
C LYS A 35 -14.93 -0.58 1.15
N GLU A 36 -15.56 0.25 1.97
CA GLU A 36 -15.28 0.30 3.41
C GLU A 36 -16.09 -0.76 4.16
N VAL A 37 -15.45 -1.38 5.15
CA VAL A 37 -16.08 -2.29 6.12
C VAL A 37 -15.84 -1.77 7.53
N GLU A 38 -16.84 -1.93 8.39
CA GLU A 38 -16.73 -1.63 9.81
C GLU A 38 -16.59 -2.93 10.60
N PHE A 39 -15.63 -2.96 11.54
CA PHE A 39 -15.26 -4.15 12.26
C PHE A 39 -14.70 -3.80 13.64
N ASP A 40 -14.48 -4.84 14.44
CA ASP A 40 -13.96 -4.69 15.79
C ASP A 40 -12.45 -4.48 15.79
N TRP A 41 -12.03 -3.40 16.42
CA TRP A 41 -10.64 -3.00 16.55
C TRP A 41 -10.11 -3.33 17.93
N HIS A 42 -9.18 -4.29 17.98
CA HIS A 42 -8.46 -4.63 19.20
C HIS A 42 -7.38 -3.57 19.47
N LYS A 43 -7.53 -2.86 20.60
CA LYS A 43 -6.58 -1.82 21.05
C LYS A 43 -5.27 -2.46 21.51
N GLY A 44 -4.15 -1.95 21.00
CA GLY A 44 -2.80 -2.37 21.38
C GLY A 44 -1.83 -2.33 20.20
N MET A 45 -0.53 -2.26 20.49
CA MET A 45 0.53 -2.13 19.49
C MET A 45 1.23 -3.45 19.16
N SER A 46 0.97 -4.53 19.89
CA SER A 46 1.61 -5.81 19.59
C SER A 46 1.11 -6.38 18.28
N TRP A 47 1.98 -7.16 17.64
CA TRP A 47 1.69 -7.81 16.37
C TRP A 47 0.45 -8.71 16.47
N GLN A 48 0.33 -9.52 17.53
CA GLN A 48 -0.81 -10.42 17.75
C GLN A 48 -2.13 -9.64 17.92
N VAL A 49 -2.09 -8.48 18.59
CA VAL A 49 -3.28 -7.64 18.75
C VAL A 49 -3.75 -7.10 17.40
N ARG A 50 -2.82 -6.66 16.55
CA ARG A 50 -3.13 -6.19 15.20
C ARG A 50 -3.60 -7.30 14.27
N GLN A 51 -3.04 -8.51 14.39
CA GLN A 51 -3.52 -9.68 13.66
C GLN A 51 -4.98 -10.00 14.01
N ARG A 52 -5.38 -9.92 15.28
CA ARG A 52 -6.80 -10.08 15.67
C ARG A 52 -7.71 -9.06 14.99
N SER A 53 -7.29 -7.79 14.88
CA SER A 53 -8.07 -6.78 14.14
C SER A 53 -8.17 -7.09 12.65
N SER A 54 -7.11 -7.62 12.04
CA SER A 54 -7.15 -8.05 10.63
C SER A 54 -8.10 -9.24 10.44
N LEU A 55 -8.10 -10.22 11.35
CA LEU A 55 -9.04 -11.34 11.34
C LEU A 55 -10.50 -10.87 11.52
N ALA A 56 -10.75 -9.93 12.44
CA ALA A 56 -12.08 -9.35 12.64
C ALA A 56 -12.55 -8.57 11.39
N MET A 57 -11.65 -7.86 10.71
CA MET A 57 -11.95 -7.21 9.43
C MET A 57 -12.31 -8.23 8.35
N ALA A 58 -11.54 -9.32 8.22
CA ALA A 58 -11.83 -10.39 7.26
C ALA A 58 -13.19 -11.03 7.53
N GLN A 59 -13.50 -11.35 8.80
CA GLN A 59 -14.81 -11.90 9.19
C GLN A 59 -15.96 -10.95 8.81
N ALA A 60 -15.84 -9.65 9.09
CA ALA A 60 -16.88 -8.68 8.74
C ALA A 60 -17.09 -8.59 7.21
N ILE A 61 -16.03 -8.74 6.41
CA ILE A 61 -16.14 -8.81 4.95
C ILE A 61 -16.87 -10.10 4.52
N GLU A 62 -16.54 -11.25 5.11
CA GLU A 62 -17.21 -12.53 4.82
C GLU A 62 -18.70 -12.50 5.19
N GLU A 63 -19.07 -11.82 6.27
CA GLU A 63 -20.47 -11.61 6.65
C GLU A 63 -21.22 -10.74 5.62
N MET A 64 -20.57 -9.70 5.09
CA MET A 64 -21.13 -8.86 4.01
C MET A 64 -21.15 -9.56 2.64
N PHE A 65 -20.19 -10.45 2.39
CA PHE A 65 -19.95 -11.11 1.12
C PHE A 65 -19.55 -12.58 1.31
N PRO A 66 -20.50 -13.49 1.60
CA PRO A 66 -20.18 -14.88 1.95
C PRO A 66 -19.33 -15.64 0.94
N GLN A 67 -19.39 -15.27 -0.35
CA GLN A 67 -18.59 -15.86 -1.43
C GLN A 67 -17.08 -15.54 -1.33
N THR A 68 -16.67 -14.59 -0.49
CA THR A 68 -15.26 -14.26 -0.28
C THR A 68 -14.60 -15.13 0.79
N LYS A 69 -15.36 -16.02 1.44
CA LYS A 69 -14.87 -16.87 2.52
C LYS A 69 -13.65 -17.68 2.09
N GLY A 70 -12.57 -17.59 2.86
CA GLY A 70 -11.29 -18.24 2.55
C GLY A 70 -10.54 -17.66 1.33
N ARG A 71 -11.02 -16.56 0.75
CA ARG A 71 -10.43 -15.88 -0.41
C ARG A 71 -10.00 -14.44 -0.11
N ILE A 72 -9.76 -14.16 1.17
CA ILE A 72 -9.27 -12.87 1.68
C ILE A 72 -7.82 -13.04 2.12
N VAL A 73 -6.95 -12.11 1.71
CA VAL A 73 -5.58 -12.03 2.21
C VAL A 73 -5.28 -10.63 2.74
N GLU A 74 -4.69 -10.60 3.94
CA GLU A 74 -4.10 -9.39 4.50
C GLU A 74 -2.69 -9.22 3.94
N VAL A 75 -2.45 -8.11 3.26
CA VAL A 75 -1.19 -7.82 2.58
C VAL A 75 -0.25 -7.14 3.58
N SER A 76 0.04 -7.77 4.71
CA SER A 76 0.97 -7.24 5.70
C SER A 76 1.47 -8.33 6.63
N THR A 77 2.36 -7.96 7.55
CA THR A 77 2.74 -8.86 8.65
C THR A 77 1.55 -9.35 9.46
N LYS A 78 0.38 -8.69 9.42
CA LYS A 78 -0.77 -9.01 10.28
C LYS A 78 -1.64 -10.12 9.69
N SER A 79 -1.21 -10.69 8.57
CA SER A 79 -1.88 -11.80 7.92
C SER A 79 -1.91 -13.06 8.78
N ASN A 80 -2.95 -13.86 8.60
CA ASN A 80 -2.99 -15.24 9.09
C ASN A 80 -2.07 -16.16 8.26
N ASN A 81 -1.89 -15.86 6.98
CA ASN A 81 -0.81 -16.38 6.16
C ASN A 81 0.38 -15.41 6.24
N TYR A 82 1.12 -15.50 7.35
CA TYR A 82 2.20 -14.57 7.70
C TYR A 82 3.25 -14.45 6.59
N GLU A 83 3.71 -15.58 6.05
CA GLU A 83 4.78 -15.60 5.05
C GLU A 83 4.37 -14.86 3.78
N LEU A 84 3.18 -15.16 3.26
CA LEU A 84 2.63 -14.49 2.08
C LEU A 84 2.40 -12.99 2.35
N GLY A 85 1.73 -12.64 3.45
CA GLY A 85 1.45 -11.24 3.78
C GLY A 85 2.71 -10.42 4.05
N PHE A 86 3.73 -11.03 4.66
CA PHE A 86 5.04 -10.43 4.85
C PHE A 86 5.73 -10.19 3.50
N ALA A 87 5.79 -11.20 2.63
CA ALA A 87 6.47 -11.10 1.34
C ALA A 87 5.81 -10.10 0.39
N LEU A 88 4.49 -9.97 0.43
CA LEU A 88 3.74 -8.98 -0.36
C LEU A 88 3.85 -7.56 0.18
N SER A 89 4.27 -7.33 1.43
CA SER A 89 4.45 -5.97 1.94
C SER A 89 5.37 -5.15 1.03
N ALA A 90 5.05 -3.89 0.75
CA ALA A 90 5.91 -3.04 -0.08
C ALA A 90 7.33 -2.88 0.48
N MET A 91 7.52 -3.11 1.78
CA MET A 91 8.83 -3.10 2.44
C MET A 91 9.69 -4.34 2.13
N ASN A 92 9.09 -5.42 1.60
CA ASN A 92 9.75 -6.70 1.33
C ASN A 92 9.63 -7.16 -0.13
N LEU A 93 8.54 -6.81 -0.83
CA LEU A 93 8.37 -7.13 -2.25
C LEU A 93 9.45 -6.40 -3.05
N MET A 94 10.28 -7.16 -3.77
CA MET A 94 11.45 -6.62 -4.46
C MET A 94 11.12 -6.31 -5.92
N TYR A 95 11.65 -5.21 -6.42
CA TYR A 95 11.76 -4.92 -7.85
C TYR A 95 13.23 -4.85 -8.24
N THR A 96 13.57 -5.50 -9.36
CA THR A 96 14.89 -5.47 -9.97
C THR A 96 14.83 -4.61 -11.23
N ASP A 97 15.66 -3.58 -11.29
CA ASP A 97 15.89 -2.86 -12.54
C ASP A 97 16.62 -3.79 -13.52
N LEU A 98 16.07 -3.91 -14.73
CA LEU A 98 16.59 -4.83 -15.74
C LEU A 98 17.87 -4.29 -16.41
N GLU A 99 18.08 -2.96 -16.39
CA GLU A 99 19.27 -2.36 -16.98
C GLU A 99 20.47 -2.45 -16.03
N THR A 100 20.31 -1.98 -14.79
CA THR A 100 21.41 -1.95 -13.80
C THR A 100 21.54 -3.21 -12.93
N GLN A 101 20.52 -4.08 -12.91
CA GLN A 101 20.39 -5.22 -12.00
C GLN A 101 20.27 -4.84 -10.51
N GLU A 102 20.14 -3.55 -10.18
CA GLU A 102 19.86 -3.11 -8.81
C GLU A 102 18.51 -3.65 -8.34
N LYS A 103 18.48 -4.17 -7.11
CA LYS A 103 17.31 -4.84 -6.54
C LYS A 103 16.98 -4.23 -5.18
N HIS A 104 15.83 -3.56 -5.10
CA HIS A 104 15.36 -2.89 -3.88
C HIS A 104 13.88 -3.18 -3.62
N PRO A 105 13.40 -3.02 -2.37
CA PRO A 105 11.98 -3.10 -2.06
C PRO A 105 11.17 -2.06 -2.82
N VAL A 106 9.91 -2.37 -3.12
CA VAL A 106 8.96 -1.45 -3.77
C VAL A 106 8.83 -0.13 -2.99
N GLU A 107 8.82 -0.18 -1.66
CA GLU A 107 8.78 1.02 -0.81
C GLU A 107 10.00 1.91 -1.08
N ASN A 108 11.21 1.37 -1.20
CA ASN A 108 12.41 2.16 -1.50
C ASN A 108 12.34 2.79 -2.89
N TRP A 109 11.97 2.02 -3.91
CA TRP A 109 11.75 2.54 -5.26
C TRP A 109 10.70 3.65 -5.30
N PHE A 110 9.58 3.45 -4.60
CA PHE A 110 8.51 4.43 -4.55
C PHE A 110 8.95 5.72 -3.85
N GLN A 111 9.58 5.64 -2.67
CA GLN A 111 9.96 6.82 -1.91
C GLN A 111 11.13 7.58 -2.55
N SER A 112 12.11 6.86 -3.10
CA SER A 112 13.25 7.47 -3.82
C SER A 112 12.81 8.23 -5.08
N SER A 113 11.75 7.78 -5.74
CA SER A 113 11.27 8.41 -6.96
C SER A 113 10.62 9.79 -6.76
N LYS A 114 10.24 10.17 -5.54
CA LYS A 114 9.44 11.37 -5.30
C LYS A 114 10.22 12.66 -5.62
N GLN A 115 9.61 13.52 -6.42
CA GLN A 115 10.02 14.91 -6.58
C GLN A 115 8.99 15.85 -5.98
N PHE A 116 9.46 16.88 -5.29
CA PHE A 116 8.62 17.89 -4.66
C PHE A 116 8.88 19.27 -5.28
N SER A 117 7.94 20.18 -5.12
CA SER A 117 8.11 21.59 -5.50
C SER A 117 7.64 22.56 -4.44
N ARG A 118 8.35 23.68 -4.31
CA ARG A 118 7.99 24.82 -3.47
C ARG A 118 8.50 26.08 -4.14
N GLU A 119 7.62 27.06 -4.39
CA GLU A 119 7.99 28.37 -4.96
C GLU A 119 8.81 28.25 -6.26
N GLY A 120 8.42 27.35 -7.16
CA GLY A 120 9.11 27.13 -8.45
C GLY A 120 10.42 26.33 -8.36
N LYS A 121 10.94 26.05 -7.16
CA LYS A 121 12.09 25.17 -6.96
C LYS A 121 11.65 23.71 -6.88
N VAL A 122 12.41 22.82 -7.53
CA VAL A 122 12.21 21.36 -7.52
C VAL A 122 13.24 20.71 -6.59
N PHE A 123 12.79 19.72 -5.83
CA PHE A 123 13.60 18.90 -4.91
C PHE A 123 13.42 17.42 -5.23
N GLY A 124 14.48 16.62 -5.06
CA GLY A 124 14.53 15.22 -5.47
C GLY A 124 14.79 15.00 -6.98
N PRO A 125 14.72 13.75 -7.48
CA PRO A 125 14.39 12.54 -6.73
C PRO A 125 15.44 12.24 -5.66
N TYR A 126 15.05 11.45 -4.68
CA TYR A 126 15.89 11.07 -3.54
C TYR A 126 16.44 9.65 -3.75
N THR A 127 17.23 9.46 -4.81
CA THR A 127 17.78 8.13 -5.19
C THR A 127 18.61 7.50 -4.08
N GLU A 128 19.17 8.30 -3.16
CA GLU A 128 19.90 7.81 -1.99
C GLU A 128 19.02 6.95 -1.06
N LEU A 129 17.69 7.09 -1.12
CA LEU A 129 16.76 6.26 -0.35
C LEU A 129 16.69 4.81 -0.81
N LEU A 130 17.27 4.45 -1.97
CA LEU A 130 17.45 3.06 -2.36
C LEU A 130 18.39 2.31 -1.39
N ASN A 131 19.33 3.04 -0.77
CA ASN A 131 20.41 2.48 0.04
C ASN A 131 20.14 2.52 1.56
N VAL A 132 18.91 2.80 1.99
CA VAL A 132 18.49 2.77 3.40
C VAL A 132 17.43 1.69 3.62
N ASP A 133 17.16 1.30 4.86
CA ASP A 133 16.07 0.37 5.14
C ASP A 133 14.70 0.96 4.75
N SER A 134 13.75 0.13 4.32
CA SER A 134 12.44 0.55 3.79
C SER A 134 11.64 1.43 4.76
N LYS A 135 11.80 1.21 6.07
CA LYS A 135 11.12 1.99 7.10
C LYS A 135 11.72 3.38 7.19
N SER A 136 13.04 3.52 7.12
CA SER A 136 13.71 4.82 7.01
C SER A 136 13.37 5.52 5.69
N ALA A 137 13.37 4.82 4.55
CA ALA A 137 13.00 5.40 3.24
C ALA A 137 11.62 6.09 3.30
N LYS A 138 10.62 5.40 3.87
CA LYS A 138 9.27 5.94 4.10
C LYS A 138 9.23 7.13 5.05
N ARG A 139 10.01 7.07 6.14
CA ARG A 139 10.03 8.12 7.17
C ARG A 139 10.72 9.38 6.68
N PHE A 140 11.79 9.25 5.90
CA PHE A 140 12.60 10.41 5.48
C PHE A 140 11.82 11.38 4.61
N VAL A 141 10.84 10.89 3.85
CA VAL A 141 9.95 11.70 2.99
C VAL A 141 8.57 11.96 3.60
N ASN A 142 8.41 11.73 4.92
CA ASN A 142 7.19 12.09 5.64
C ASN A 142 7.40 13.45 6.34
N SER A 143 6.75 14.50 5.84
CA SER A 143 6.86 15.87 6.38
C SER A 143 6.10 16.09 7.69
N THR A 144 5.27 15.13 8.11
CA THR A 144 4.43 15.21 9.32
C THR A 144 4.78 14.11 10.32
N LEU A 145 6.07 13.75 10.43
CA LEU A 145 6.53 12.78 11.42
C LEU A 145 6.26 13.25 12.84
N ASP A 146 5.91 12.30 13.71
CA ASP A 146 5.89 12.53 15.15
C ASP A 146 7.29 12.91 15.65
N LYS A 147 7.35 13.86 16.59
CA LYS A 147 8.61 14.40 17.12
C LYS A 147 9.52 13.30 17.66
N LYS A 148 8.99 12.35 18.43
CA LYS A 148 9.79 11.25 18.99
C LYS A 148 10.38 10.35 17.91
N ILE A 149 9.69 10.20 16.77
CA ILE A 149 10.21 9.46 15.63
C ILE A 149 11.26 10.29 14.90
N ALA A 150 11.03 11.59 14.68
CA ALA A 150 11.99 12.47 14.04
C ALA A 150 13.31 12.55 14.83
N ASP A 151 13.24 12.62 16.17
CA ASP A 151 14.40 12.67 17.06
C ASP A 151 15.31 11.42 16.92
N GLN A 152 14.77 10.26 16.52
CA GLN A 152 15.56 9.04 16.26
C GLN A 152 16.53 9.21 15.08
N TYR A 153 16.27 10.17 14.19
CA TYR A 153 17.05 10.43 12.98
C TYR A 153 17.78 11.77 13.02
N ALA A 154 17.79 12.48 14.16
CA ALA A 154 18.32 13.84 14.27
C ALA A 154 19.80 13.98 13.84
N HIS A 155 20.59 12.90 13.96
CA HIS A 155 22.00 12.88 13.53
C HIS A 155 22.21 12.40 12.09
N ASN A 156 21.15 12.03 11.36
CA ASN A 156 21.25 11.54 10.00
C ASN A 156 21.20 12.72 9.01
N ALA A 157 22.32 12.98 8.33
CA ALA A 157 22.44 14.10 7.39
C ALA A 157 21.46 14.00 6.20
N LEU A 158 21.23 12.78 5.67
CA LEU A 158 20.30 12.55 4.58
C LEU A 158 18.86 12.87 5.00
N PHE A 159 18.43 12.38 6.17
CA PHE A 159 17.13 12.69 6.76
C PHE A 159 16.94 14.21 6.90
N ASN A 160 17.90 14.89 7.52
CA ASN A 160 17.81 16.33 7.79
C ASN A 160 17.73 17.15 6.50
N ARG A 161 18.51 16.80 5.48
CA ARG A 161 18.44 17.44 4.15
C ARG A 161 17.06 17.26 3.53
N ILE A 162 16.56 16.02 3.44
CA ILE A 162 15.26 15.74 2.82
C ILE A 162 14.14 16.47 3.57
N GLN A 163 14.11 16.42 4.91
CA GLN A 163 13.09 17.10 5.71
C GLN A 163 13.09 18.62 5.48
N ALA A 164 14.26 19.25 5.38
CA ALA A 164 14.37 20.68 5.12
C ALA A 164 13.83 21.07 3.73
N GLU A 165 14.08 20.22 2.73
CA GLU A 165 13.62 20.42 1.36
C GLU A 165 12.11 20.23 1.20
N ILE A 166 11.55 19.15 1.77
CA ILE A 166 10.13 18.82 1.61
C ILE A 166 9.19 19.63 2.53
N LYS A 167 9.72 20.36 3.52
CA LYS A 167 8.92 21.16 4.44
C LYS A 167 8.11 22.21 3.67
N GLY A 168 6.78 22.09 3.67
CA GLY A 168 5.90 23.00 2.92
C GLY A 168 6.00 22.86 1.40
N ALA A 169 6.67 21.81 0.89
CA ALA A 169 6.66 21.47 -0.52
C ALA A 169 5.51 20.52 -0.84
N SER A 170 5.02 20.56 -2.07
CA SER A 170 4.00 19.63 -2.57
C SER A 170 4.62 18.59 -3.50
N LEU A 171 4.10 17.35 -3.48
CA LEU A 171 4.52 16.30 -4.41
C LEU A 171 4.24 16.77 -5.84
N LEU A 172 5.28 16.83 -6.67
CA LEU A 172 5.22 17.31 -8.04
C LEU A 172 5.00 16.15 -9.02
N ARG A 173 5.81 15.09 -8.88
CA ARG A 173 5.85 13.93 -9.79
C ARG A 173 6.68 12.81 -9.16
N PHE A 174 6.77 11.69 -9.87
CA PHE A 174 7.73 10.64 -9.60
C PHE A 174 8.74 10.53 -10.75
N VAL A 175 10.01 10.31 -10.43
CA VAL A 175 11.09 10.06 -11.38
C VAL A 175 11.67 8.69 -11.09
N TRP A 176 11.49 7.76 -12.02
CA TRP A 176 11.90 6.37 -11.84
C TRP A 176 12.51 5.84 -13.13
N LEU A 177 13.71 5.27 -13.03
CA LEU A 177 14.49 4.75 -14.17
C LEU A 177 14.56 5.73 -15.35
N GLY A 178 14.89 7.00 -15.05
CA GLY A 178 15.02 8.07 -16.04
C GLY A 178 13.70 8.60 -16.62
N LYS A 179 12.53 8.08 -16.21
CA LYS A 179 11.22 8.50 -16.71
C LYS A 179 10.43 9.30 -15.67
N ASN A 180 9.63 10.25 -16.15
CA ASN A 180 8.73 11.05 -15.33
C ASN A 180 7.33 10.42 -15.31
N TYR A 181 6.71 10.37 -14.13
CA TYR A 181 5.34 9.89 -13.92
C TYR A 181 4.55 10.96 -13.15
N GLY A 182 3.33 11.25 -13.61
CA GLY A 182 2.46 12.21 -12.96
C GLY A 182 1.96 11.74 -11.59
N ILE A 183 1.30 12.66 -10.87
CA ILE A 183 0.62 12.35 -9.60
C ILE A 183 -0.83 11.89 -9.80
N GLU A 184 -1.30 11.83 -11.06
CA GLU A 184 -2.61 11.29 -11.42
C GLU A 184 -2.47 10.08 -12.35
N PRO A 185 -3.30 9.03 -12.18
CA PRO A 185 -4.22 8.83 -11.05
C PRO A 185 -3.48 8.77 -9.71
N LYS A 186 -4.08 9.26 -8.61
CA LYS A 186 -3.42 9.43 -7.29
C LYS A 186 -2.56 8.26 -6.80
N SER A 187 -2.96 7.02 -7.11
CA SER A 187 -2.19 5.82 -6.77
C SER A 187 -1.51 5.14 -7.97
N GLY A 188 -1.74 5.62 -9.18
CA GLY A 188 -1.39 4.94 -10.44
C GLY A 188 0.07 4.53 -10.48
N PHE A 189 1.00 5.45 -10.20
CA PHE A 189 2.43 5.14 -10.24
C PHE A 189 2.82 4.05 -9.23
N TYR A 190 2.28 4.12 -8.01
CA TYR A 190 2.54 3.10 -6.98
C TYR A 190 2.00 1.74 -7.41
N ASP A 191 0.74 1.69 -7.88
CA ASP A 191 0.09 0.46 -8.29
C ASP A 191 0.82 -0.17 -9.51
N TYR A 192 1.34 0.67 -10.43
CA TYR A 192 2.14 0.25 -11.57
C TYR A 192 3.49 -0.36 -11.15
N LEU A 193 4.25 0.35 -10.31
CA LEU A 193 5.53 -0.13 -9.77
C LEU A 193 5.34 -1.46 -9.02
N TYR A 194 4.32 -1.53 -8.17
CA TYR A 194 4.01 -2.72 -7.40
C TYR A 194 3.60 -3.89 -8.30
N SER A 195 2.78 -3.64 -9.34
CA SER A 195 2.38 -4.67 -10.31
C SER A 195 3.56 -5.18 -11.13
N LYS A 196 4.50 -4.30 -11.50
CA LYS A 196 5.77 -4.71 -12.13
C LYS A 196 6.61 -5.59 -11.19
N ALA A 197 6.67 -5.24 -9.91
CA ALA A 197 7.39 -6.05 -8.92
C ALA A 197 6.74 -7.43 -8.76
N LEU A 198 5.41 -7.53 -8.62
CA LEU A 198 4.72 -8.82 -8.60
C LEU A 198 5.02 -9.65 -9.86
N ASN A 199 5.01 -9.04 -11.03
CA ASN A 199 5.34 -9.72 -12.29
C ASN A 199 6.80 -10.25 -12.36
N GLN A 200 7.71 -9.74 -11.54
CA GLN A 200 9.07 -10.27 -11.41
C GLN A 200 9.18 -11.38 -10.35
N ASN A 201 8.17 -11.54 -9.48
CA ASN A 201 8.16 -12.50 -8.38
C ASN A 201 7.04 -13.51 -8.60
N GLN A 202 7.22 -14.43 -9.56
CA GLN A 202 6.18 -15.34 -10.06
C GLN A 202 5.57 -16.21 -8.96
N GLU A 203 6.35 -16.72 -8.00
CA GLU A 203 5.83 -17.50 -6.88
C GLU A 203 4.80 -16.71 -6.05
N LEU A 204 5.02 -15.42 -5.83
CA LEU A 204 4.07 -14.55 -5.12
C LEU A 204 2.87 -14.21 -6.01
N ALA A 205 3.10 -13.97 -7.30
CA ALA A 205 2.03 -13.71 -8.27
C ALA A 205 1.04 -14.89 -8.37
N ASP A 206 1.57 -16.11 -8.44
CA ASP A 206 0.78 -17.34 -8.47
C ASP A 206 0.05 -17.56 -7.15
N ALA A 207 0.71 -17.31 -6.02
CA ALA A 207 0.08 -17.47 -4.70
C ALA A 207 -1.11 -16.52 -4.49
N ILE A 208 -1.07 -15.31 -5.05
CA ILE A 208 -2.17 -14.34 -4.85
C ILE A 208 -3.34 -14.50 -5.82
N ILE A 209 -3.18 -15.24 -6.93
CA ILE A 209 -4.19 -15.33 -7.99
C ILE A 209 -5.51 -15.95 -7.49
N GLU A 210 -5.43 -16.84 -6.50
CA GLU A 210 -6.58 -17.53 -5.92
C GLU A 210 -7.44 -16.63 -5.03
N TYR A 211 -6.82 -15.60 -4.46
CA TYR A 211 -7.51 -14.62 -3.63
C TYR A 211 -8.38 -13.68 -4.48
N THR A 212 -9.44 -13.18 -3.85
CA THR A 212 -10.37 -12.23 -4.46
C THR A 212 -10.33 -10.89 -3.75
N VAL A 213 -10.15 -10.91 -2.42
CA VAL A 213 -10.16 -9.73 -1.58
C VAL A 213 -8.80 -9.54 -0.90
N PHE A 214 -8.37 -8.29 -0.83
CA PHE A 214 -7.10 -7.87 -0.27
C PHE A 214 -7.35 -6.78 0.77
N THR A 215 -6.75 -6.94 1.95
CA THR A 215 -6.84 -5.98 3.06
C THR A 215 -5.46 -5.46 3.44
N ASP A 216 -5.42 -4.25 3.98
CA ASP A 216 -4.27 -3.71 4.70
C ASP A 216 -4.83 -3.02 5.95
N ILE A 217 -4.67 -3.67 7.10
CA ILE A 217 -5.27 -3.23 8.36
C ILE A 217 -4.73 -1.86 8.84
N GLU A 218 -3.51 -1.51 8.44
CA GLU A 218 -2.86 -0.25 8.80
C GLU A 218 -3.15 0.87 7.78
N PHE A 219 -3.72 0.51 6.62
CA PHE A 219 -4.17 1.48 5.62
C PHE A 219 -5.48 2.16 6.03
N ASN A 220 -5.30 3.29 6.73
CA ASN A 220 -6.35 4.26 6.97
C ASN A 220 -6.18 5.45 6.03
N PRO A 221 -6.94 5.56 4.91
CA PRO A 221 -6.78 6.63 3.93
C PRO A 221 -7.38 7.95 4.40
N LYS A 222 -8.38 7.92 5.30
CA LYS A 222 -9.10 9.10 5.78
C LYS A 222 -8.77 9.37 7.25
N MET A 223 -8.41 10.61 7.55
CA MET A 223 -8.26 11.09 8.92
C MET A 223 -9.12 12.34 9.07
N ASN A 224 -10.06 12.32 10.02
CA ASN A 224 -11.03 13.40 10.26
C ASN A 224 -11.77 13.83 8.97
N GLY A 225 -12.16 12.87 8.13
CA GLY A 225 -12.85 13.11 6.87
C GLY A 225 -11.96 13.54 5.69
N VAL A 226 -10.67 13.79 5.92
CA VAL A 226 -9.72 14.22 4.89
C VAL A 226 -8.90 13.02 4.40
N VAL A 227 -8.76 12.88 3.09
CA VAL A 227 -7.88 11.86 2.50
C VAL A 227 -6.43 12.27 2.70
N VAL A 228 -5.68 11.46 3.44
CA VAL A 228 -4.26 11.69 3.78
C VAL A 228 -3.31 10.74 3.06
N ARG A 229 -3.82 9.63 2.52
CA ARG A 229 -3.04 8.62 1.81
C ARG A 229 -3.88 7.97 0.72
N PHE A 230 -3.27 7.79 -0.44
CA PHE A 230 -3.91 7.17 -1.61
C PHE A 230 -3.36 5.78 -1.90
N ASN A 231 -2.05 5.59 -1.78
CA ASN A 231 -1.39 4.34 -2.17
C ASN A 231 -1.50 3.25 -1.08
N THR A 232 -1.80 2.01 -1.49
CA THR A 232 -1.82 0.83 -0.62
C THR A 232 -1.53 -0.44 -1.40
N GLN A 233 -0.76 -1.34 -0.78
CA GLN A 233 -0.39 -2.64 -1.32
C GLN A 233 -1.60 -3.55 -1.58
N SER A 234 -2.67 -3.43 -0.80
CA SER A 234 -3.89 -4.24 -1.00
C SER A 234 -4.61 -3.92 -2.30
N ARG A 235 -4.71 -2.65 -2.69
CA ARG A 235 -5.26 -2.25 -3.99
C ARG A 235 -4.38 -2.73 -5.13
N ALA A 236 -3.07 -2.57 -5.02
CA ALA A 236 -2.14 -3.02 -6.06
C ALA A 236 -2.24 -4.54 -6.30
N CYS A 237 -2.40 -5.35 -5.24
CA CYS A 237 -2.68 -6.78 -5.38
C CYS A 237 -4.01 -7.05 -6.10
N ALA A 238 -5.09 -6.35 -5.73
CA ALA A 238 -6.39 -6.49 -6.37
C ALA A 238 -6.34 -6.15 -7.87
N ILE A 239 -5.62 -5.07 -8.24
CA ILE A 239 -5.37 -4.67 -9.62
C ILE A 239 -4.61 -5.77 -10.37
N PHE A 240 -3.49 -6.23 -9.82
CA PHE A 240 -2.66 -7.25 -10.45
C PHE A 240 -3.46 -8.53 -10.73
N VAL A 241 -4.21 -9.02 -9.76
CA VAL A 241 -5.03 -10.23 -9.90
C VAL A 241 -6.15 -10.02 -10.92
N ALA A 242 -6.79 -8.85 -10.95
CA ALA A 242 -7.82 -8.56 -11.93
C ALA A 242 -7.26 -8.51 -13.37
N LEU A 243 -6.13 -7.84 -13.58
CA LEU A 243 -5.46 -7.77 -14.88
C LEU A 243 -4.95 -9.14 -15.34
N SER A 244 -4.39 -9.94 -14.44
CA SER A 244 -3.94 -11.30 -14.71
C SER A 244 -5.11 -12.18 -15.12
N LYS A 245 -6.20 -12.20 -14.35
CA LYS A 245 -7.42 -12.95 -14.69
C LYS A 245 -8.02 -12.50 -16.01
N LYS A 246 -7.96 -11.21 -16.36
CA LYS A 246 -8.45 -10.69 -17.65
C LYS A 246 -7.51 -10.96 -18.84
N GLY A 247 -6.32 -11.54 -18.61
CA GLY A 247 -5.31 -11.73 -19.66
C GLY A 247 -4.69 -10.41 -20.17
N LEU A 248 -4.82 -9.32 -19.40
CA LEU A 248 -4.39 -7.98 -19.79
C LEU A 248 -3.00 -7.61 -19.25
N LEU A 249 -2.39 -8.45 -18.42
CA LEU A 249 -1.16 -8.11 -17.68
C LEU A 249 0.00 -7.70 -18.62
N ASN A 250 0.21 -8.44 -19.71
CA ASN A 250 1.27 -8.13 -20.69
C ASN A 250 1.07 -6.77 -21.37
N ILE A 251 -0.19 -6.40 -21.63
CA ILE A 251 -0.54 -5.10 -22.22
C ILE A 251 -0.33 -4.01 -21.17
N ALA A 252 -0.92 -4.20 -19.99
CA ALA A 252 -0.89 -3.23 -18.89
C ALA A 252 0.54 -2.90 -18.43
N LEU A 253 1.45 -3.87 -18.38
CA LEU A 253 2.81 -3.65 -17.86
C LEU A 253 3.82 -3.15 -18.90
N LYS A 254 3.40 -2.96 -20.15
CA LYS A 254 4.25 -2.43 -21.23
C LYS A 254 4.77 -1.03 -20.89
N ASP A 255 3.88 -0.13 -20.51
CA ASP A 255 4.18 1.24 -20.10
C ASP A 255 3.07 1.77 -19.16
N PHE A 256 3.28 2.96 -18.60
CA PHE A 256 2.35 3.51 -17.61
C PHE A 256 1.00 3.94 -18.20
N SER A 257 0.97 4.40 -19.45
CA SER A 257 -0.29 4.77 -20.11
C SER A 257 -1.15 3.52 -20.28
N SER A 258 -0.56 2.45 -20.83
CA SER A 258 -1.22 1.16 -21.01
C SER A 258 -1.73 0.60 -19.68
N PHE A 259 -0.96 0.78 -18.59
CA PHE A 259 -1.40 0.38 -17.26
C PHE A 259 -2.66 1.14 -16.83
N VAL A 260 -2.65 2.47 -16.92
CA VAL A 260 -3.81 3.31 -16.55
C VAL A 260 -5.02 2.97 -17.41
N ASP A 261 -4.83 2.78 -18.72
CA ASP A 261 -5.89 2.43 -19.67
C ASP A 261 -6.50 1.05 -19.38
N CYS A 262 -5.68 0.07 -19.00
CA CYS A 262 -6.17 -1.25 -18.60
C CYS A 262 -6.83 -1.25 -17.22
N VAL A 263 -6.34 -0.44 -16.27
CA VAL A 263 -6.92 -0.37 -14.91
C VAL A 263 -8.24 0.37 -14.91
N GLN A 264 -8.39 1.39 -15.77
CA GLN A 264 -9.58 2.22 -15.89
C GLN A 264 -10.00 2.84 -14.56
N TYR A 265 -9.05 3.48 -13.86
CA TYR A 265 -9.33 4.20 -12.61
C TYR A 265 -10.58 5.07 -12.77
N GLU A 266 -11.52 4.95 -11.85
CA GLU A 266 -12.65 5.87 -11.78
C GLU A 266 -12.05 7.25 -11.50
N THR A 267 -12.09 8.15 -12.49
CA THR A 267 -11.76 9.54 -12.27
C THR A 267 -12.89 10.11 -11.44
N ASP A 268 -12.63 10.44 -10.18
CA ASP A 268 -13.49 11.35 -9.43
C ASP A 268 -13.61 12.60 -10.31
N SER A 269 -14.77 12.76 -10.96
CA SER A 269 -15.11 14.00 -11.63
C SER A 269 -15.19 15.02 -10.50
N ILE A 270 -14.24 15.96 -10.48
CA ILE A 270 -14.11 17.04 -9.50
C ILE A 270 -15.47 17.73 -9.30
#